data_AF-A0A1H6G7U6-F1
#
_entry.id   AF-A0A1H6G7U6-F1
#
_cell.length_a   1.000
_cell.length_b   1.000
_cell.length_c   1.000
_cell.angle_alpha   90.00
_cell.angle_beta   90.00
_cell.angle_gamma   90.00
#
_symmetry.space_group_name_H-M   'P 1'
#
loop_
_entity.id
_entity.type
_entity.pdbx_description
1 polymer ?
#
loop_
_entity_poly.entity_id
_entity_poly.type
_entity_poly.pdbx_seq_one_letter_code
_entity_poly.pdbx_strand_id
1 'polypeptide(L)'
;MSDSVGSPRNLGGDESDSFGGDDVLPIEKQRRVHQFLTQETRYHIVQAVLGHPGSLVTLDEFEYLVPKNRSTIREHLDRLAEKQVMVKYKYRGDEAERNDPREFWGFTSYGITLLDEYSYLRYVPVLRALQENLYTTEKIERHRNASRPDLPDDVRAALKIPEIDDETEASIDDALAARERGGDGLFDAPPIEPDDDVETESGADRPFDELF
;
A
#
# COMPACT_ATOMS: atom_id res chain seq x y z
N MET A 1 58.77 -14.20 -21.22
CA MET A 1 58.01 -13.61 -22.33
C MET A 1 56.83 -14.55 -22.53
N SER A 2 55.74 -14.43 -21.77
CA SER A 2 54.67 -13.40 -21.88
C SER A 2 54.11 -13.44 -23.31
N ASP A 3 52.83 -13.74 -23.57
CA ASP A 3 51.64 -13.30 -22.86
C ASP A 3 50.48 -14.30 -22.86
N SER A 4 49.74 -14.24 -21.76
CA SER A 4 48.36 -14.73 -21.59
C SER A 4 47.41 -14.03 -22.56
N VAL A 5 46.57 -14.80 -23.25
CA VAL A 5 45.37 -14.26 -23.89
C VAL A 5 44.18 -14.54 -22.97
N GLY A 6 43.69 -13.47 -22.36
CA GLY A 6 42.57 -13.48 -21.43
C GLY A 6 41.26 -13.91 -22.10
N SER A 7 40.51 -14.72 -21.36
CA SER A 7 39.08 -14.93 -21.63
C SER A 7 38.34 -13.59 -21.65
N PRO A 8 37.38 -13.40 -22.57
CA PRO A 8 36.56 -12.20 -22.55
C PRO A 8 35.69 -12.25 -21.30
N ARG A 9 35.92 -11.31 -20.40
CA ARG A 9 35.01 -11.00 -19.29
C ARG A 9 33.66 -10.65 -19.91
N ASN A 10 32.66 -11.47 -19.60
CA ASN A 10 31.27 -11.16 -19.88
C ASN A 10 30.89 -9.95 -19.01
N LEU A 11 31.04 -8.75 -19.59
CA LEU A 11 30.53 -7.49 -19.05
C LEU A 11 29.06 -7.36 -19.49
N GLY A 12 28.20 -8.20 -18.91
CA GLY A 12 26.77 -7.91 -18.84
C GLY A 12 26.56 -7.17 -17.53
N GLY A 13 26.20 -5.89 -17.61
CA GLY A 13 25.93 -5.07 -16.43
C GLY A 13 24.85 -5.73 -15.59
N ASP A 14 25.25 -6.13 -14.40
CA ASP A 14 24.38 -6.49 -13.29
C ASP A 14 23.39 -5.33 -13.12
N GLU A 15 22.11 -5.56 -13.45
CA GLU A 15 21.02 -4.69 -13.03
C GLU A 15 21.05 -4.71 -11.51
N SER A 16 21.78 -3.75 -10.94
CA SER A 16 22.12 -3.71 -9.52
C SER A 16 20.86 -3.92 -8.69
N ASP A 17 20.69 -5.13 -8.17
CA ASP A 17 19.58 -5.43 -7.27
C ASP A 17 19.74 -4.53 -6.05
N SER A 18 18.81 -3.58 -5.94
CA SER A 18 18.94 -2.44 -5.03
C SER A 18 18.93 -2.86 -3.56
N PHE A 19 18.57 -4.11 -3.26
CA PHE A 19 18.57 -4.70 -1.93
C PHE A 19 19.70 -5.70 -1.66
N GLY A 20 20.53 -6.02 -2.66
CA GLY A 20 21.76 -6.83 -2.52
C GLY A 20 22.27 -7.37 -3.86
N GLY A 21 23.58 -7.44 -4.08
CA GLY A 21 24.14 -8.13 -5.25
C GLY A 21 24.20 -9.65 -5.07
N ASP A 22 24.68 -10.37 -6.08
CA ASP A 22 24.80 -11.85 -6.11
C ASP A 22 25.52 -12.46 -4.87
N ASP A 23 26.30 -11.66 -4.14
CA ASP A 23 27.04 -12.07 -2.94
C ASP A 23 26.22 -12.04 -1.63
N VAL A 24 24.96 -11.58 -1.65
CA VAL A 24 24.11 -11.46 -0.44
C VAL A 24 23.26 -12.71 -0.25
N LEU A 25 23.28 -13.29 0.96
CA LEU A 25 22.43 -14.44 1.29
C LEU A 25 20.94 -14.11 1.07
N PRO A 26 20.14 -15.01 0.48
CA PRO A 26 18.72 -14.75 0.17
C PRO A 26 17.90 -14.25 1.39
N ILE A 27 18.17 -14.79 2.58
CA ILE A 27 17.51 -14.40 3.83
C ILE A 27 17.84 -12.94 4.21
N GLU A 28 19.06 -12.48 3.95
CA GLU A 28 19.45 -11.11 4.24
C GLU A 28 18.78 -10.13 3.29
N LYS A 29 18.68 -10.48 2.00
CA LYS A 29 17.92 -9.69 1.02
C LYS A 29 16.45 -9.57 1.45
N GLN A 30 15.81 -10.69 1.82
CA GLN A 30 14.44 -10.69 2.33
C GLN A 30 14.27 -9.79 3.55
N ARG A 31 15.17 -9.89 4.53
CA ARG A 31 15.14 -9.05 5.72
C ARG A 31 15.26 -7.56 5.37
N ARG A 32 16.15 -7.20 4.44
CA ARG A 32 16.38 -5.81 4.01
C ARG A 32 15.17 -5.24 3.28
N VAL A 33 14.59 -6.00 2.35
CA VAL A 33 13.37 -5.59 1.62
C VAL A 33 12.22 -5.40 2.60
N HIS A 34 11.98 -6.39 3.47
CA HIS A 34 10.91 -6.31 4.46
C HIS A 34 11.11 -5.09 5.36
N GLN A 35 12.27 -4.94 6.00
CA GLN A 35 12.57 -3.79 6.87
C GLN A 35 12.44 -2.44 6.13
N PHE A 36 12.78 -2.40 4.84
CA PHE A 36 12.62 -1.21 4.03
C PHE A 36 11.14 -0.89 3.80
N LEU A 37 10.34 -1.83 3.28
CA LEU A 37 8.94 -1.60 2.93
C LEU A 37 8.03 -1.43 4.15
N THR A 38 8.32 -2.07 5.28
CA THR A 38 7.50 -1.99 6.50
C THR A 38 7.74 -0.75 7.36
N GLN A 39 8.59 0.18 6.91
CA GLN A 39 8.66 1.47 7.60
C GLN A 39 7.35 2.22 7.41
N GLU A 40 6.79 2.71 8.51
CA GLU A 40 5.43 3.28 8.59
C GLU A 40 5.08 4.20 7.41
N THR A 41 5.85 5.25 7.15
CA THR A 41 5.56 6.20 6.07
C THR A 41 5.64 5.56 4.67
N ARG A 42 6.65 4.72 4.40
CA ARG A 42 6.79 4.04 3.10
C ARG A 42 5.65 3.05 2.88
N TYR A 43 5.23 2.36 3.92
CA TYR A 43 4.08 1.46 3.86
C TYR A 43 2.81 2.21 3.44
N HIS A 44 2.51 3.36 4.07
CA HIS A 44 1.37 4.19 3.67
C HIS A 44 1.50 4.72 2.23
N ILE A 45 2.70 5.10 1.78
CA ILE A 45 2.93 5.53 0.40
C ILE A 45 2.64 4.38 -0.59
N VAL A 46 3.16 3.18 -0.31
CA VAL A 46 2.93 2.00 -1.15
C VAL A 46 1.44 1.68 -1.21
N GLN A 47 0.74 1.67 -0.07
CA GLN A 47 -0.70 1.46 -0.01
C GLN A 47 -1.49 2.54 -0.78
N ALA A 48 -1.09 3.80 -0.66
CA ALA A 48 -1.70 4.90 -1.37
C ALA A 48 -1.63 4.70 -2.89
N VAL A 49 -0.50 4.25 -3.42
CA VAL A 49 -0.36 3.99 -4.86
C VAL A 49 -1.10 2.72 -5.30
N LEU A 50 -1.02 1.63 -4.53
CA LEU A 50 -1.70 0.38 -4.85
C LEU A 50 -3.23 0.52 -4.88
N GLY A 51 -3.80 1.34 -4.00
CA GLY A 51 -5.24 1.61 -3.97
C GLY A 51 -5.72 2.66 -4.98
N HIS A 52 -4.81 3.37 -5.66
CA HIS A 52 -5.22 4.42 -6.58
C HIS A 52 -5.74 3.82 -7.91
N PRO A 53 -6.90 4.25 -8.44
CA PRO A 53 -7.50 3.67 -9.64
C PRO A 53 -6.61 3.83 -10.89
N GLY A 54 -5.94 4.98 -11.03
CA GLY A 54 -4.94 5.22 -12.07
C GLY A 54 -3.52 4.76 -11.74
N SER A 55 -3.32 4.07 -10.60
CA SER A 55 -2.01 3.54 -10.14
C SER A 55 -0.84 4.54 -10.11
N LEU A 56 -1.19 5.82 -10.06
CA LEU A 56 -0.30 6.97 -10.04
C LEU A 56 -0.86 7.93 -9.00
N VAL A 57 -0.02 8.57 -8.20
CA VAL A 57 -0.48 9.45 -7.12
C VAL A 57 0.32 10.75 -7.13
N THR A 58 -0.38 11.87 -6.97
CA THR A 58 0.22 13.20 -6.88
C THR A 58 0.69 13.49 -5.47
N LEU A 59 1.58 14.46 -5.32
CA LEU A 59 2.06 14.82 -3.99
C LEU A 59 0.96 15.36 -3.06
N ASP A 60 -0.05 16.04 -3.63
CA ASP A 60 -1.18 16.56 -2.87
C ASP A 60 -2.13 15.42 -2.41
N GLU A 61 -2.29 14.37 -3.23
CA GLU A 61 -3.01 13.15 -2.83
C GLU A 61 -2.28 12.39 -1.72
N PHE A 62 -0.95 12.27 -1.80
CA PHE A 62 -0.19 11.67 -0.69
C PHE A 62 -0.31 12.47 0.61
N GLU A 63 -0.32 13.80 0.54
CA GLU A 63 -0.50 14.66 1.72
C GLU A 63 -1.88 14.45 2.38
N TYR A 64 -2.87 14.01 1.61
CA TYR A 64 -4.19 13.62 2.12
C TYR A 64 -4.21 12.18 2.68
N LEU A 65 -3.54 11.23 2.02
CA LEU A 65 -3.60 9.80 2.36
C LEU A 65 -2.58 9.35 3.42
N VAL A 66 -1.45 10.05 3.55
CA VAL A 66 -0.34 9.65 4.41
C VAL A 66 -0.30 10.55 5.64
N PRO A 67 -0.30 10.00 6.87
CA PRO A 67 -0.34 10.79 8.10
C PRO A 67 1.04 11.41 8.44
N LYS A 68 1.68 12.07 7.47
CA LYS A 68 2.98 12.75 7.61
C LYS A 68 2.98 14.04 6.79
N ASN A 69 3.88 14.94 7.14
CA ASN A 69 4.03 16.20 6.41
C ASN A 69 4.65 15.98 5.01
N ARG A 70 4.43 16.95 4.14
CA ARG A 70 4.89 16.93 2.74
C ARG A 70 6.39 16.74 2.56
N SER A 71 7.23 17.32 3.43
CA SER A 71 8.69 17.13 3.37
C SER A 71 9.10 15.69 3.68
N THR A 72 8.52 15.08 4.71
CA THR A 72 8.75 13.69 5.07
C THR A 72 8.28 12.75 3.95
N ILE A 73 7.11 13.01 3.36
CA ILE A 73 6.62 12.23 2.21
C ILE A 73 7.62 12.28 1.05
N ARG A 74 8.12 13.46 0.68
CA ARG A 74 9.13 13.61 -0.38
C ARG A 74 10.40 12.81 -0.09
N GLU A 75 10.94 12.93 1.13
CA GLU A 75 12.14 12.17 1.54
C GLU A 75 11.94 10.65 1.36
N HIS A 76 10.76 10.15 1.70
CA HIS A 76 10.45 8.73 1.53
C HIS A 76 10.25 8.32 0.07
N LEU A 77 9.64 9.17 -0.76
CA LEU A 77 9.52 8.97 -2.20
C LEU A 77 10.90 8.95 -2.88
N ASP A 78 11.79 9.86 -2.49
CA ASP A 78 13.15 9.92 -3.00
C ASP A 78 13.91 8.64 -2.64
N ARG A 79 13.80 8.14 -1.41
CA ARG A 79 14.37 6.83 -1.01
C ARG A 79 13.79 5.65 -1.78
N LEU A 80 12.48 5.67 -2.08
CA LEU A 80 11.84 4.63 -2.89
C LEU A 80 12.36 4.68 -4.34
N ALA A 81 12.64 5.87 -4.87
CA ALA A 81 13.23 6.06 -6.18
C ALA A 81 14.71 5.67 -6.24
N GLU A 82 15.49 5.97 -5.19
CA GLU A 82 16.89 5.50 -5.05
C GLU A 82 16.97 3.98 -5.12
N LYS A 83 15.97 3.28 -4.57
CA LYS A 83 15.84 1.83 -4.64
C LYS A 83 15.13 1.31 -5.88
N GLN A 84 14.85 2.19 -6.84
CA GLN A 84 14.14 1.90 -8.08
C GLN A 84 12.75 1.28 -7.86
N VAL A 85 12.17 1.35 -6.66
CA VAL A 85 10.83 0.81 -6.37
C VAL A 85 9.76 1.71 -7.00
N MET A 86 10.00 3.02 -7.00
CA MET A 86 9.08 4.01 -7.55
C MET A 86 9.80 5.00 -8.46
N VAL A 87 9.04 5.65 -9.33
CA VAL A 87 9.56 6.70 -10.20
C VAL A 87 8.55 7.83 -10.33
N LYS A 88 9.07 9.05 -10.57
CA LYS A 88 8.25 10.21 -10.88
C LYS A 88 7.96 10.25 -12.38
N TYR A 89 6.68 10.14 -12.72
CA TYR A 89 6.14 10.33 -14.07
C TYR A 89 5.78 11.80 -14.27
N LYS A 90 6.14 12.34 -15.43
CA LYS A 90 5.79 13.71 -15.83
C LYS A 90 4.77 13.65 -16.96
N TYR A 91 3.60 14.23 -16.74
CA TYR A 91 2.61 14.42 -17.78
C TYR A 91 2.99 15.62 -18.64
N ARG A 92 3.11 15.40 -19.95
CA ARG A 92 3.48 16.43 -20.94
C ARG A 92 2.33 16.79 -21.88
N GLY A 93 1.13 16.27 -21.67
CA GLY A 93 -0.02 16.57 -22.51
C GLY A 93 -0.42 18.05 -22.41
N ASP A 94 -0.77 18.65 -23.53
CA ASP A 94 -1.27 20.03 -23.62
C ASP A 94 -2.69 20.19 -23.03
N GLU A 95 -3.35 19.06 -22.75
CA GLU A 95 -4.71 18.96 -22.20
C GLU A 95 -4.80 19.22 -20.69
N ALA A 96 -3.67 19.33 -19.98
CA ALA A 96 -3.70 19.60 -18.54
C ALA A 96 -4.19 21.02 -18.27
N GLU A 97 -5.26 21.15 -17.47
CA GLU A 97 -5.73 22.46 -17.05
C GLU A 97 -4.66 23.21 -16.25
N ARG A 98 -4.79 24.54 -16.17
CA ARG A 98 -3.77 25.40 -15.53
C ARG A 98 -3.50 25.03 -14.05
N ASN A 99 -4.42 24.34 -13.41
CA ASN A 99 -4.35 23.91 -12.01
C ASN A 99 -4.13 22.40 -11.83
N ASP A 100 -3.97 21.65 -12.92
CA ASP A 100 -3.81 20.21 -12.83
C ASP A 100 -2.37 19.80 -12.45
N PRO A 101 -2.24 18.71 -11.68
CA PRO A 101 -0.93 18.15 -11.37
C PRO A 101 -0.24 17.62 -12.62
N ARG A 102 1.05 17.93 -12.78
CA ARG A 102 1.89 17.44 -13.88
C ARG A 102 2.89 16.37 -13.46
N GLU A 103 3.05 16.17 -12.15
CA GLU A 103 3.98 15.21 -11.57
C GLU A 103 3.22 14.17 -10.76
N PHE A 104 3.45 12.92 -11.12
CA PHE A 104 2.81 11.76 -10.52
C PHE A 104 3.89 10.77 -10.09
N TRP A 105 3.60 9.98 -9.08
CA TRP A 105 4.48 8.90 -8.63
C TRP A 105 3.79 7.56 -8.81
N GLY A 106 4.52 6.59 -9.32
CA GLY A 106 4.06 5.22 -9.51
C GLY A 106 5.19 4.22 -9.31
N PHE A 107 4.86 2.94 -9.40
CA PHE A 107 5.83 1.86 -9.35
C PHE A 107 6.58 1.70 -10.67
N THR A 108 7.83 1.27 -10.57
CA THR A 108 8.58 0.77 -11.73
C THR A 108 8.28 -0.70 -11.98
N SER A 109 8.72 -1.24 -13.11
CA SER A 109 8.76 -2.68 -13.40
C SER A 109 9.42 -3.51 -12.28
N TYR A 110 10.57 -3.05 -11.81
CA TYR A 110 11.30 -3.67 -10.69
C TYR A 110 10.48 -3.60 -9.40
N GLY A 111 9.90 -2.44 -9.09
CA GLY A 111 9.07 -2.24 -7.91
C GLY A 111 7.85 -3.16 -7.90
N ILE A 112 7.20 -3.35 -9.04
CA ILE A 112 6.07 -4.28 -9.17
C ILE A 112 6.51 -5.73 -8.95
N THR A 113 7.61 -6.16 -9.56
CA THR A 113 8.16 -7.51 -9.38
C THR A 113 8.49 -7.76 -7.90
N LEU A 114 9.09 -6.77 -7.24
CA LEU A 114 9.37 -6.82 -5.81
C LEU A 114 8.08 -6.88 -4.99
N LEU A 115 7.05 -6.10 -5.32
CA LEU A 115 5.79 -6.13 -4.57
C LEU A 115 5.03 -7.46 -4.76
N ASP A 116 5.15 -8.09 -5.92
CA ASP A 116 4.58 -9.41 -6.20
C ASP A 116 5.27 -10.50 -5.37
N GLU A 117 6.62 -10.52 -5.36
CA GLU A 117 7.42 -11.47 -4.60
C GLU A 117 7.07 -11.46 -3.09
N TYR A 118 6.74 -10.29 -2.55
CA TYR A 118 6.39 -10.10 -1.13
C TYR A 118 4.86 -10.03 -0.90
N SER A 119 4.05 -10.45 -1.87
CA SER A 119 2.59 -10.59 -1.77
C SER A 119 1.83 -9.29 -1.46
N TYR A 120 2.37 -8.13 -1.81
CA TYR A 120 1.68 -6.85 -1.65
C TYR A 120 0.57 -6.67 -2.68
N LEU A 121 0.72 -7.21 -3.89
CA LEU A 121 -0.26 -7.07 -4.97
C LEU A 121 -1.60 -7.73 -4.64
N ARG A 122 -1.60 -8.74 -3.77
CA ARG A 122 -2.82 -9.39 -3.27
C ARG A 122 -3.80 -8.39 -2.62
N TYR A 123 -3.31 -7.29 -2.06
CA TYR A 123 -4.13 -6.31 -1.36
C TYR A 123 -4.69 -5.21 -2.27
N VAL A 124 -4.32 -5.17 -3.56
CA VAL A 124 -4.78 -4.15 -4.51
C VAL A 124 -6.32 -4.01 -4.53
N PRO A 125 -7.12 -5.09 -4.61
CA PRO A 125 -8.58 -4.97 -4.66
C PRO A 125 -9.14 -4.30 -3.39
N VAL A 126 -8.64 -4.71 -2.22
CA VAL A 126 -9.06 -4.16 -0.93
C VAL A 126 -8.69 -2.69 -0.81
N LEU A 127 -7.45 -2.32 -1.16
CA LEU A 127 -6.98 -0.94 -1.09
C LEU A 127 -7.73 -0.02 -2.05
N ARG A 128 -8.11 -0.53 -3.23
CA ARG A 128 -8.91 0.22 -4.20
C ARG A 128 -10.31 0.49 -3.68
N ALA A 129 -10.98 -0.54 -3.17
CA ALA A 129 -12.31 -0.40 -2.56
C ALA A 129 -12.28 0.59 -1.38
N LEU A 130 -11.25 0.54 -0.52
CA LEU A 130 -11.10 1.50 0.56
C LEU A 130 -10.96 2.94 0.05
N GLN A 131 -10.10 3.18 -0.95
CA GLN A 131 -9.88 4.53 -1.47
C GLN A 131 -11.06 5.08 -2.27
N GLU A 132 -11.81 4.24 -2.99
CA GLU A 132 -13.06 4.63 -3.66
C GLU A 132 -14.11 5.17 -2.69
N ASN A 133 -14.12 4.68 -1.45
CA ASN A 133 -15.07 5.08 -0.41
C ASN A 133 -14.54 6.18 0.54
N LEU A 134 -13.38 6.77 0.27
CA LEU A 134 -12.85 7.86 1.09
C LEU A 134 -13.59 9.18 0.82
N TYR A 135 -13.87 9.92 1.90
CA TYR A 135 -14.42 11.28 1.81
C TYR A 135 -13.37 12.28 1.32
N THR A 136 -13.27 12.46 0.01
CA THR A 136 -12.31 13.37 -0.60
C THR A 136 -12.83 14.82 -0.64
N THR A 137 -11.92 15.78 -0.44
CA THR A 137 -12.23 17.20 -0.72
C THR A 137 -12.29 17.45 -2.23
N GLU A 138 -12.96 18.52 -2.66
CA GLU A 138 -13.07 18.88 -4.10
C GLU A 138 -11.69 18.99 -4.79
N LYS A 139 -10.68 19.51 -4.07
CA LYS A 139 -9.31 19.60 -4.59
C LYS A 139 -8.72 18.21 -4.87
N ILE A 140 -8.89 17.28 -3.93
CA ILE A 140 -8.34 15.91 -4.05
C ILE A 140 -9.08 15.14 -5.14
N GLU A 141 -10.40 15.28 -5.22
CA GLU A 141 -11.24 14.72 -6.30
C GLU A 141 -10.77 15.19 -7.69
N ARG A 142 -10.53 16.51 -7.85
CA ARG A 142 -9.99 17.07 -9.10
C ARG A 142 -8.63 16.46 -9.46
N HIS A 143 -7.73 16.34 -8.49
CA HIS A 143 -6.41 15.73 -8.72
C HIS A 143 -6.52 14.24 -9.06
N ARG A 144 -7.43 13.50 -8.41
CA ARG A 144 -7.69 12.08 -8.67
C ARG A 144 -8.12 11.85 -10.11
N ASN A 145 -9.01 12.70 -10.61
CA ASN A 145 -9.59 12.65 -11.95
C ASN A 145 -8.76 13.35 -13.04
N ALA A 146 -7.63 13.97 -12.69
CA ALA A 146 -6.76 14.64 -13.66
C ALA A 146 -6.14 13.64 -14.66
N SER A 147 -5.87 14.13 -15.87
CA SER A 147 -5.21 13.34 -16.92
C SER A 147 -3.81 12.89 -16.48
N ARG A 148 -3.51 11.61 -16.72
CA ARG A 148 -2.30 10.93 -16.23
C ARG A 148 -1.52 10.30 -17.38
N PRO A 149 -0.19 10.18 -17.24
CA PRO A 149 0.64 9.50 -18.23
C PRO A 149 0.37 7.99 -18.20
N ASP A 150 0.56 7.35 -19.35
CA ASP A 150 0.48 5.90 -19.47
C ASP A 150 1.57 5.20 -18.64
N LEU A 151 1.17 4.15 -17.94
CA LEU A 151 2.08 3.24 -17.26
C LEU A 151 2.64 2.21 -18.25
N PRO A 152 3.88 1.73 -18.01
CA PRO A 152 4.43 0.55 -18.68
C PRO A 152 3.47 -0.64 -18.64
N ASP A 153 3.45 -1.45 -19.70
CA ASP A 153 2.46 -2.52 -19.88
C ASP A 153 2.54 -3.60 -18.79
N ASP A 154 3.75 -3.93 -18.34
CA ASP A 154 4.03 -4.86 -17.27
C ASP A 154 3.48 -4.36 -15.92
N VAL A 155 3.72 -3.09 -15.60
CA VAL A 155 3.18 -2.43 -14.39
C VAL A 155 1.65 -2.40 -14.44
N ARG A 156 1.09 -2.03 -15.60
CA ARG A 156 -0.35 -1.98 -15.82
C ARG A 156 -0.99 -3.36 -15.67
N ALA A 157 -0.37 -4.39 -16.24
CA ALA A 157 -0.87 -5.76 -16.17
C ALA A 157 -0.89 -6.31 -14.74
N ALA A 158 0.17 -6.08 -13.97
CA ALA A 158 0.27 -6.56 -12.59
C ALA A 158 -0.72 -5.88 -11.62
N LEU A 159 -1.13 -4.64 -11.90
CA LEU A 159 -2.06 -3.88 -11.08
C LEU A 159 -3.53 -4.04 -11.51
N LYS A 160 -3.81 -4.86 -12.54
CA LYS A 160 -5.17 -5.24 -12.85
C LYS A 160 -5.73 -6.08 -11.72
N ILE A 161 -6.90 -5.68 -11.23
CA ILE A 161 -7.64 -6.50 -10.28
C ILE A 161 -8.05 -7.76 -11.03
N PRO A 162 -7.75 -8.97 -10.51
CA PRO A 162 -8.29 -10.19 -11.07
C PRO A 162 -9.82 -10.12 -11.01
N GLU A 163 -10.48 -10.29 -12.15
CA GLU A 163 -11.93 -10.45 -12.20
C GLU A 163 -12.27 -11.68 -11.33
N ILE A 164 -13.16 -11.48 -10.36
CA ILE A 164 -13.73 -12.56 -9.59
C ILE A 164 -14.65 -13.31 -10.55
N ASP A 165 -14.51 -14.63 -10.68
CA ASP A 165 -15.43 -15.41 -11.50
C ASP A 165 -16.84 -15.40 -10.89
N ASP A 166 -17.85 -15.56 -11.76
CA ASP A 166 -19.27 -15.52 -11.38
C ASP A 166 -19.61 -16.52 -10.24
N GLU A 167 -18.89 -17.64 -10.14
CA GLU A 167 -19.08 -18.63 -9.09
C GLU A 167 -18.60 -18.12 -7.73
N THR A 168 -17.41 -17.51 -7.69
CA THR A 168 -16.85 -16.90 -6.49
C THR A 168 -17.66 -15.68 -6.07
N GLU A 169 -18.12 -14.85 -7.02
CA GLU A 169 -19.01 -13.71 -6.75
C GLU A 169 -20.33 -14.18 -6.13
N ALA A 170 -20.98 -15.20 -6.70
CA ALA A 170 -22.20 -15.80 -6.15
C ALA A 170 -21.96 -16.38 -4.75
N SER A 171 -20.81 -17.03 -4.51
CA SER A 171 -20.47 -17.55 -3.18
C SER A 171 -20.27 -16.44 -2.14
N ILE A 172 -19.74 -15.28 -2.53
CA ILE A 172 -19.57 -14.13 -1.65
C ILE A 172 -20.93 -13.52 -1.31
N ASP A 173 -21.79 -13.32 -2.33
CA ASP A 173 -23.15 -12.79 -2.15
C ASP A 173 -24.00 -13.70 -1.27
N ASP A 174 -23.94 -15.02 -1.48
CA ASP A 174 -24.63 -15.99 -0.62
C ASP A 174 -24.15 -15.91 0.84
N ALA A 175 -22.85 -15.74 1.07
CA ALA A 175 -22.28 -15.59 2.41
C ALA A 175 -22.69 -14.26 3.08
N LEU A 176 -22.73 -13.16 2.32
CA LEU A 176 -23.20 -11.86 2.81
C LEU A 176 -24.71 -11.88 3.12
N ALA A 177 -25.52 -12.46 2.22
CA ALA A 177 -26.96 -12.60 2.42
C ALA A 177 -27.29 -13.55 3.59
N ALA A 178 -26.49 -14.59 3.83
CA ALA A 178 -26.62 -15.46 4.99
C ALA A 178 -26.33 -14.69 6.29
N ARG A 179 -25.37 -13.76 6.27
CA ARG A 179 -25.03 -12.89 7.40
C ARG A 179 -26.10 -11.83 7.70
N GLU A 180 -26.73 -11.25 6.69
CA GLU A 180 -27.86 -10.33 6.91
C GLU A 180 -29.10 -11.06 7.47
N ARG A 181 -29.28 -12.34 7.12
CA ARG A 181 -30.37 -13.19 7.63
C ARG A 181 -30.10 -13.73 9.04
N GLY A 182 -28.84 -14.03 9.36
CA GLY A 182 -28.40 -14.43 10.69
C GLY A 182 -27.95 -13.21 11.47
N GLY A 183 -28.88 -12.47 12.08
CA GLY A 183 -28.66 -11.23 12.83
C GLY A 183 -27.84 -11.36 14.12
N ASP A 184 -26.73 -12.10 14.09
CA ASP A 184 -25.78 -12.23 15.17
C ASP A 184 -24.61 -11.27 14.89
N GLY A 185 -24.72 -10.06 15.43
CA GLY A 185 -23.66 -9.09 15.36
C GLY A 185 -22.40 -9.67 16.01
N LEU A 186 -21.23 -9.52 15.38
CA LEU A 186 -19.93 -9.93 15.93
C LEU A 186 -19.60 -9.27 17.29
N PHE A 187 -20.44 -8.33 17.75
CA PHE A 187 -20.37 -7.58 18.99
C PHE A 187 -21.68 -7.61 19.80
N ASP A 188 -22.65 -8.48 19.48
CA ASP A 188 -23.77 -8.70 20.39
C ASP A 188 -23.25 -9.48 21.59
N ALA A 189 -22.89 -8.73 22.64
CA ALA A 189 -22.65 -9.34 23.93
C ALA A 189 -23.94 -10.08 24.31
N PRO A 190 -23.88 -11.37 24.68
CA PRO A 190 -25.05 -12.05 25.22
C PRO A 190 -25.60 -11.17 26.34
N PRO A 191 -26.93 -10.99 26.45
CA PRO A 191 -27.49 -10.19 27.53
C PRO A 191 -26.95 -10.73 28.84
N ILE A 192 -26.09 -9.94 29.48
CA ILE A 192 -25.62 -10.22 30.82
C ILE A 192 -26.81 -9.86 31.68
N GLU A 193 -27.68 -10.84 31.95
CA GLU A 193 -28.60 -10.73 33.07
C GLU A 193 -27.69 -10.52 34.30
N PRO A 194 -27.84 -9.40 35.04
CA PRO A 194 -27.10 -9.24 36.27
C PRO A 194 -27.46 -10.42 37.16
N ASP A 195 -26.46 -11.23 37.49
CA ASP A 195 -26.63 -12.35 38.40
C ASP A 195 -26.84 -11.74 39.79
N ASP A 196 -28.11 -11.68 40.22
CA ASP A 196 -28.55 -11.07 41.49
C ASP A 196 -27.89 -11.72 42.72
N ASP A 197 -27.20 -12.85 42.53
CA ASP A 197 -26.49 -13.61 43.56
C ASP A 197 -24.97 -13.34 43.64
N VAL A 198 -24.43 -12.39 42.87
CA VAL A 198 -23.04 -11.95 43.07
C VAL A 198 -23.00 -11.10 44.34
N GLU A 199 -22.55 -11.69 45.46
CA GLU A 199 -22.19 -10.94 46.66
C GLU A 199 -21.12 -9.90 46.29
N THR A 200 -21.55 -8.67 46.03
CA THR A 200 -20.65 -7.53 45.95
C THR A 200 -20.05 -7.35 47.33
N GLU A 201 -18.74 -7.57 47.48
CA GLU A 201 -18.04 -7.32 48.73
C GLU A 201 -18.39 -5.90 49.23
N SER A 202 -18.91 -5.83 50.46
CA SER A 202 -19.26 -4.58 51.12
C SER A 202 -18.00 -3.74 51.34
N GLY A 203 -17.68 -2.87 50.39
CA GLY A 203 -16.50 -2.01 50.45
C GLY A 203 -16.06 -1.35 49.14
N ALA A 204 -16.67 -1.67 48.00
CA ALA A 204 -16.26 -1.13 46.69
C ALA A 204 -16.54 0.38 46.50
N ASP A 205 -17.29 1.01 47.40
CA ASP A 205 -17.69 2.42 47.33
C ASP A 205 -17.00 3.29 48.40
N ARG A 206 -15.70 3.05 48.64
CA ARG A 206 -14.89 3.99 49.41
C ARG A 206 -14.47 5.16 48.52
N PRO A 207 -14.82 6.41 48.86
CA PRO A 207 -14.36 7.57 48.09
C PRO A 207 -12.83 7.68 48.16
N PHE A 208 -12.23 8.08 47.03
CA PHE A 208 -10.78 8.09 46.76
C PHE A 208 -9.91 8.86 47.77
N ASP A 209 -10.49 9.63 48.67
CA ASP A 209 -9.78 10.50 49.61
C ASP A 209 -9.22 9.76 50.84
N GLU A 210 -9.50 8.48 51.03
CA GLU A 210 -9.01 7.68 52.17
C GLU A 210 -7.84 6.72 51.84
N LEU A 211 -7.23 6.84 50.65
CA LEU A 211 -6.16 5.93 50.18
C LEU A 211 -4.72 6.49 50.26
N PHE A 212 -4.49 7.60 50.98
CA PHE A 212 -3.14 8.13 51.27
C PHE A 212 -2.99 8.62 52.71
#